data_AF-A0AAU5SJ29-F1
#
_entry.id   AF-A0AAU5SJ29-F1
#
_cell.length_a   1.000
_cell.length_b   1.000
_cell.length_c   1.000
_cell.angle_alpha   90.00
_cell.angle_beta   90.00
_cell.angle_gamma   90.00
#
_symmetry.space_group_name_H-M   'P 1'
#
loop_
_entity.id
_entity.type
_entity.pdbx_description
1 polymer ?
#
loop_
_entity_poly.entity_id
_entity_poly.type
_entity_poly.pdbx_seq_one_letter_code
_entity_poly.pdbx_strand_id
1 'polypeptide(L)'
;MPPRQRLTPADRRAQLLAVGARLFAAHPYADVLMEDVSKEAGVSRALLYRHFPSKQALFAAVYQQAADQLLTETQFDPADSLVEQLVQGLDVHLDYFVANRHAVLAANRVLAGDPVIQTIMTNELDALRARLLAVLPLADETAHEAVSGVLKSWLVFVQVLCVDWLTDATCTRTQLRDVCIGGVLGALRPLLTEDPAPDWPRQPPGAGAPDPPRHHA
;
A
#
# COMPACT_ATOMS: atom_id res chain seq x y z
N MET A 1 -0.27 -6.64 43.70
CA MET A 1 0.06 -6.60 42.27
C MET A 1 -0.55 -7.83 41.62
N PRO A 2 -1.34 -7.72 40.54
CA PRO A 2 -1.76 -8.90 39.80
C PRO A 2 -0.51 -9.61 39.23
N PRO A 3 -0.49 -10.94 39.17
CA PRO A 3 0.63 -11.67 38.61
C PRO A 3 0.82 -11.25 37.14
N ARG A 4 2.04 -10.85 36.76
CA ARG A 4 2.42 -10.57 35.38
C ARG A 4 2.13 -11.83 34.55
N GLN A 5 0.99 -11.85 33.86
CA GLN A 5 0.60 -12.93 32.98
C GLN A 5 1.68 -13.09 31.91
N ARG A 6 2.32 -14.25 31.87
CA ARG A 6 3.34 -14.55 30.86
C ARG A 6 2.64 -14.59 29.50
N LEU A 7 2.86 -13.56 28.69
CA LEU A 7 2.44 -13.57 27.29
C LEU A 7 3.01 -14.79 26.57
N THR A 8 2.22 -15.37 25.68
CA THR A 8 2.69 -16.46 24.83
C THR A 8 3.75 -15.95 23.84
N PRO A 9 4.57 -16.83 23.25
CA PRO A 9 5.52 -16.42 22.21
C PRO A 9 4.86 -15.72 21.01
N ALA A 10 3.62 -16.08 20.67
CA ALA A 10 2.85 -15.45 19.60
C ALA A 10 2.41 -14.02 19.96
N ASP A 11 1.84 -13.84 21.15
CA ASP A 11 1.45 -12.51 21.66
C ASP A 11 2.67 -11.59 21.76
N ARG A 12 3.84 -12.16 22.13
CA ARG A 12 5.09 -11.42 22.18
C ARG A 12 5.54 -10.94 20.80
N ARG A 13 5.48 -11.80 19.80
CA ARG A 13 5.83 -11.44 18.42
C ARG A 13 4.90 -10.34 17.90
N ALA A 14 3.59 -10.47 18.14
CA ALA A 14 2.60 -9.46 17.76
C ALA A 14 2.86 -8.11 18.45
N GLN A 15 3.21 -8.11 19.73
CA GLN A 15 3.59 -6.89 20.46
C GLN A 15 4.80 -6.19 19.81
N LEU A 16 5.86 -6.94 19.49
CA LEU A 16 7.06 -6.40 18.86
C LEU A 16 6.77 -5.83 17.47
N LEU A 17 5.89 -6.49 16.69
CA LEU A 17 5.42 -5.97 15.40
C LEU A 17 4.64 -4.68 15.56
N ALA A 18 3.71 -4.60 16.51
CA ALA A 18 2.93 -3.39 16.74
C ALA A 18 3.80 -2.19 17.13
N VAL A 19 4.81 -2.41 17.97
CA VAL A 19 5.80 -1.37 18.32
C VAL A 19 6.64 -0.98 17.09
N GLY A 20 7.15 -1.97 16.34
CA GLY A 20 7.92 -1.72 15.12
C GLY A 20 7.12 -0.93 14.08
N ALA A 21 5.87 -1.30 13.84
CA ALA A 21 4.98 -0.61 12.90
C ALA A 21 4.81 0.87 13.25
N ARG A 22 4.51 1.16 14.53
CA ARG A 22 4.38 2.55 14.98
C ARG A 22 5.68 3.35 14.83
N LEU A 23 6.82 2.77 15.17
CA LEU A 23 8.12 3.45 15.04
C LEU A 23 8.49 3.71 13.58
N PHE A 24 8.29 2.74 12.67
CA PHE A 24 8.55 2.92 11.24
C PHE A 24 7.56 3.85 10.55
N ALA A 25 6.34 4.00 11.08
CA ALA A 25 5.39 5.00 10.60
C ALA A 25 5.78 6.42 11.04
N ALA A 26 6.26 6.56 12.29
CA ALA A 26 6.56 7.85 12.91
C ALA A 26 7.94 8.43 12.54
N HIS A 27 8.91 7.58 12.15
CA HIS A 27 10.29 8.00 11.95
C HIS A 27 10.90 7.43 10.65
N PRO A 28 11.83 8.16 10.00
CA PRO A 28 12.60 7.62 8.88
C PRO A 28 13.25 6.29 9.22
N TYR A 29 13.34 5.38 8.24
CA TYR A 29 13.89 4.05 8.48
C TYR A 29 15.26 4.10 9.15
N ALA A 30 16.17 4.99 8.75
CA ALA A 30 17.50 5.10 9.36
C ALA A 30 17.46 5.35 10.88
N ASP A 31 16.48 6.12 11.35
CA ASP A 31 16.41 6.61 12.74
C ASP A 31 15.78 5.61 13.71
N VAL A 32 15.06 4.60 13.22
CA VAL A 32 14.46 3.56 14.08
C VAL A 32 15.51 2.59 14.61
N LEU A 33 15.82 2.61 15.90
CA LEU A 33 16.79 1.67 16.49
C LEU A 33 16.09 0.44 17.08
N MET A 34 16.70 -0.73 16.90
CA MET A 34 16.24 -1.97 17.55
C MET A 34 16.23 -1.85 19.09
N GLU A 35 17.08 -0.99 19.64
CA GLU A 35 17.07 -0.70 21.07
C GLU A 35 15.77 -0.01 21.51
N ASP A 36 15.28 0.95 20.75
CA ASP A 36 14.05 1.69 21.05
C ASP A 36 12.82 0.76 20.98
N VAL A 37 12.77 -0.10 19.96
CA VAL A 37 11.76 -1.16 19.85
C VAL A 37 11.74 -2.04 21.11
N SER A 38 12.92 -2.49 21.58
CA SER A 38 13.01 -3.35 22.75
C SER A 38 12.59 -2.65 24.04
N LYS A 39 13.01 -1.38 24.22
CA LYS A 39 12.66 -0.53 25.36
C LYS A 39 11.15 -0.31 25.42
N GLU A 40 10.56 0.07 24.30
CA GLU A 40 9.15 0.39 24.21
C GLU A 40 8.25 -0.85 24.35
N ALA A 41 8.70 -2.01 23.83
CA ALA A 41 8.01 -3.28 24.07
C ALA A 41 8.21 -3.85 25.48
N GLY A 42 9.12 -3.26 26.29
CA GLY A 42 9.46 -3.74 27.63
C GLY A 42 10.13 -5.11 27.64
N VAL A 43 10.98 -5.39 26.64
CA VAL A 43 11.70 -6.67 26.48
C VAL A 43 13.21 -6.48 26.44
N SER A 44 13.97 -7.55 26.66
CA SER A 44 15.42 -7.50 26.44
C SER A 44 15.74 -7.47 24.94
N ARG A 45 16.88 -6.85 24.58
CA ARG A 45 17.41 -6.90 23.21
C ARG A 45 17.56 -8.33 22.70
N ALA A 46 18.08 -9.23 23.52
CA ALA A 46 18.24 -10.63 23.17
C ALA A 46 16.91 -11.30 22.79
N LEU A 47 15.81 -10.95 23.47
CA LEU A 47 14.49 -11.48 23.13
C LEU A 47 13.97 -10.90 21.80
N LEU A 48 14.16 -9.60 21.56
CA LEU A 48 13.81 -8.99 20.28
C LEU A 48 14.56 -9.67 19.12
N TYR A 49 15.89 -9.81 19.23
CA TYR A 49 16.71 -10.43 18.18
C TYR A 49 16.40 -11.91 17.95
N ARG A 50 15.87 -12.62 18.96
CA ARG A 50 15.37 -13.99 18.78
C ARG A 50 14.12 -14.06 17.88
N HIS A 51 13.26 -13.04 17.91
CA HIS A 51 12.08 -12.97 17.05
C HIS A 51 12.39 -12.34 15.69
N PHE A 52 13.23 -11.31 15.68
CA PHE A 52 13.60 -10.53 14.50
C PHE A 52 15.12 -10.34 14.47
N PRO A 53 15.86 -11.16 13.70
CA PRO A 53 17.32 -11.19 13.75
C PRO A 53 17.98 -9.89 13.25
N SER A 54 17.23 -9.03 12.55
CA SER A 54 17.69 -7.73 12.07
C SER A 54 16.55 -6.71 12.04
N LYS A 55 16.93 -5.44 11.88
CA LYS A 55 15.98 -4.34 11.63
C LYS A 55 15.21 -4.55 10.33
N GLN A 56 15.88 -5.03 9.29
CA GLN A 56 15.28 -5.42 8.01
C GLN A 56 14.23 -6.53 8.21
N ALA A 57 14.53 -7.55 9.01
CA ALA A 57 13.59 -8.63 9.28
C ALA A 57 12.35 -8.16 10.05
N LEU A 58 12.52 -7.25 11.02
CA LEU A 58 11.39 -6.60 11.69
C LEU A 58 10.57 -5.76 10.69
N PHE A 59 11.24 -4.95 9.89
CA PHE A 59 10.59 -4.09 8.89
C PHE A 59 9.81 -4.91 7.86
N ALA A 60 10.39 -5.97 7.30
CA ALA A 60 9.72 -6.85 6.35
C ALA A 60 8.46 -7.48 6.95
N ALA A 61 8.51 -7.89 8.22
CA ALA A 61 7.33 -8.46 8.88
C ALA A 61 6.24 -7.41 9.18
N VAL A 62 6.64 -6.17 9.50
CA VAL A 62 5.70 -5.02 9.60
C VAL A 62 5.07 -4.72 8.24
N TYR A 63 5.88 -4.69 7.18
CA TYR A 63 5.44 -4.37 5.84
C TYR A 63 4.50 -5.45 5.27
N GLN A 64 4.79 -6.73 5.53
CA GLN A 64 3.88 -7.84 5.21
C GLN A 64 2.54 -7.69 5.92
N GLN A 65 2.53 -7.41 7.22
CA GLN A 65 1.28 -7.23 7.98
C GLN A 65 0.44 -6.08 7.40
N ALA A 66 1.10 -5.00 6.98
CA ALA A 66 0.42 -3.89 6.35
C ALA A 66 -0.14 -4.24 4.95
N ALA A 67 0.61 -4.96 4.12
CA ALA A 67 0.13 -5.43 2.83
C ALA A 67 -1.09 -6.35 2.99
N ASP A 68 -1.07 -7.26 3.97
CA ASP A 68 -2.20 -8.13 4.28
C ASP A 68 -3.44 -7.34 4.74
N GLN A 69 -3.23 -6.29 5.54
CA GLN A 69 -4.30 -5.39 5.99
C GLN A 69 -4.90 -4.60 4.83
N LEU A 70 -4.07 -4.00 3.98
CA LEU A 70 -4.51 -3.28 2.78
C LEU A 70 -5.31 -4.18 1.83
N LEU A 71 -4.86 -5.42 1.64
CA LEU A 71 -5.61 -6.42 0.89
C LEU A 71 -6.91 -6.81 1.60
N THR A 72 -7.02 -6.71 2.91
CA THR A 72 -8.30 -7.01 3.59
C THR A 72 -9.30 -5.86 3.44
N GLU A 73 -8.80 -4.63 3.47
CA GLU A 73 -9.58 -3.39 3.37
C GLU A 73 -9.99 -3.05 1.93
N THR A 74 -9.18 -3.44 0.94
CA THR A 74 -9.47 -3.20 -0.48
C THR A 74 -10.33 -4.32 -1.06
N GLN A 75 -11.65 -4.13 -1.06
CA GLN A 75 -12.60 -5.10 -1.63
C GLN A 75 -13.19 -4.58 -2.94
N PHE A 76 -13.46 -5.52 -3.85
CA PHE A 76 -14.06 -5.25 -5.15
C PHE A 76 -15.41 -5.97 -5.19
N ASP A 77 -16.50 -5.23 -5.13
CA ASP A 77 -17.87 -5.76 -5.21
C ASP A 77 -18.38 -5.61 -6.65
N PRO A 78 -18.70 -6.71 -7.37
CA PRO A 78 -19.29 -6.64 -8.70
C PRO A 78 -20.60 -5.84 -8.79
N ALA A 79 -21.28 -5.57 -7.66
CA ALA A 79 -22.48 -4.76 -7.63
C ALA A 79 -22.21 -3.25 -7.84
N ASP A 80 -21.01 -2.77 -7.53
CA ASP A 80 -20.60 -1.37 -7.68
C ASP A 80 -19.99 -1.12 -9.08
N SER A 81 -20.04 0.12 -9.56
CA SER A 81 -19.35 0.45 -10.82
C SER A 81 -17.83 0.32 -10.67
N LEU A 82 -17.13 -0.01 -11.76
CA LEU A 82 -15.66 -0.11 -11.75
C LEU A 82 -15.00 1.16 -11.21
N VAL A 83 -15.54 2.33 -11.58
CA VAL A 83 -15.02 3.62 -11.12
C VAL A 83 -15.14 3.76 -9.61
N GLU A 84 -16.30 3.45 -9.03
CA GLU A 84 -16.51 3.54 -7.58
C GLU A 84 -15.54 2.62 -6.83
N GLN A 85 -15.36 1.40 -7.31
CA GLN A 85 -14.41 0.45 -6.72
C GLN A 85 -12.96 0.93 -6.82
N LEU A 86 -12.56 1.50 -7.97
CA LEU A 86 -11.22 2.09 -8.15
C LEU A 86 -11.01 3.31 -7.24
N VAL A 87 -12.02 4.18 -7.09
CA VAL A 87 -11.98 5.32 -6.17
C VAL A 87 -11.79 4.84 -4.74
N GLN A 88 -12.62 3.91 -4.27
CA GLN A 88 -12.56 3.38 -2.91
C GLN A 88 -11.20 2.70 -2.63
N GLY A 89 -10.74 1.84 -3.54
CA GLY A 89 -9.46 1.14 -3.39
C GLY A 89 -8.26 2.09 -3.39
N LEU A 90 -8.25 3.11 -4.26
CA LEU A 90 -7.21 4.14 -4.25
C LEU A 90 -7.25 4.98 -2.97
N ASP A 91 -8.44 5.31 -2.46
CA ASP A 91 -8.55 6.11 -1.24
C ASP A 91 -8.04 5.34 -0.01
N VAL A 92 -8.34 4.05 0.12
CA VAL A 92 -7.77 3.17 1.16
C VAL A 92 -6.23 3.15 1.06
N HIS A 93 -5.70 2.97 -0.15
CA HIS A 93 -4.26 2.92 -0.37
C HIS A 93 -3.58 4.26 -0.03
N LEU A 94 -4.16 5.38 -0.47
CA LEU A 94 -3.63 6.72 -0.22
C LEU A 94 -3.68 7.08 1.26
N ASP A 95 -4.74 6.70 1.99
CA ASP A 95 -4.85 6.90 3.44
C ASP A 95 -3.73 6.18 4.19
N TYR A 96 -3.49 4.91 3.86
CA TYR A 96 -2.37 4.16 4.42
C TYR A 96 -1.01 4.80 4.08
N PHE A 97 -0.81 5.22 2.82
CA PHE A 97 0.44 5.80 2.34
C PHE A 97 0.79 7.09 3.07
N VAL A 98 -0.20 7.95 3.31
CA VAL A 98 -0.04 9.18 4.07
C VAL A 98 0.25 8.88 5.53
N ALA A 99 -0.53 7.98 6.16
CA ALA A 99 -0.37 7.62 7.56
C ALA A 99 0.97 6.91 7.86
N ASN A 100 1.55 6.22 6.87
CA ASN A 100 2.75 5.40 7.00
C ASN A 100 3.87 5.86 6.04
N ARG A 101 3.93 7.16 5.76
CA ARG A 101 4.85 7.76 4.78
C ARG A 101 6.29 7.25 4.91
N HIS A 102 6.83 7.22 6.13
CA HIS A 102 8.21 6.80 6.34
C HIS A 102 8.44 5.33 6.01
N ALA A 103 7.48 4.45 6.35
CA ALA A 103 7.55 3.04 6.00
C ALA A 103 7.43 2.82 4.49
N VAL A 104 6.50 3.51 3.82
CA VAL A 104 6.35 3.43 2.36
C VAL A 104 7.61 3.88 1.63
N LEU A 105 8.16 5.03 2.00
CA LEU A 105 9.41 5.54 1.40
C LEU A 105 10.60 4.62 1.68
N ALA A 106 10.65 4.01 2.87
CA ALA A 106 11.70 3.05 3.20
C ALA A 106 11.64 1.80 2.30
N ALA A 107 10.45 1.21 2.12
CA ALA A 107 10.27 0.05 1.26
C ALA A 107 10.64 0.35 -0.20
N ASN A 108 10.24 1.52 -0.71
CA ASN A 108 10.39 1.87 -2.13
C ASN A 108 11.74 2.52 -2.49
N ARG A 109 12.53 2.99 -1.52
CA ARG A 109 13.81 3.67 -1.79
C ARG A 109 14.99 3.06 -1.08
N VAL A 110 14.89 2.87 0.24
CA VAL A 110 16.01 2.36 1.05
C VAL A 110 16.16 0.85 0.90
N LEU A 111 15.03 0.14 0.85
CA LEU A 111 14.94 -1.32 0.77
C LEU A 111 14.43 -1.79 -0.60
N ALA A 112 14.49 -0.94 -1.62
CA ALA A 112 14.00 -1.27 -2.96
C ALA A 112 14.69 -2.50 -3.57
N GLY A 113 15.93 -2.77 -3.18
CA GLY A 113 16.71 -3.95 -3.60
C GLY A 113 16.61 -5.15 -2.65
N ASP A 114 15.85 -5.07 -1.55
CA ASP A 114 15.68 -6.17 -0.63
C ASP A 114 14.71 -7.21 -1.23
N PRO A 115 15.14 -8.48 -1.41
CA PRO A 115 14.33 -9.48 -2.10
C PRO A 115 13.05 -9.86 -1.34
N VAL A 116 13.05 -9.75 -0.01
CA VAL A 116 11.86 -10.03 0.80
C VAL A 116 10.84 -8.92 0.57
N ILE A 117 11.26 -7.65 0.60
CA ILE A 117 10.38 -6.51 0.31
C ILE A 117 9.83 -6.58 -1.11
N GLN A 118 10.67 -6.88 -2.10
CA GLN A 118 10.23 -7.06 -3.49
C GLN A 118 9.19 -8.17 -3.64
N THR A 119 9.36 -9.28 -2.92
CA THR A 119 8.41 -10.40 -2.93
C THR A 119 7.07 -9.96 -2.33
N ILE A 120 7.08 -9.24 -1.20
CA ILE A 120 5.86 -8.72 -0.57
C ILE A 120 5.10 -7.81 -1.54
N MET A 121 5.80 -6.82 -2.12
CA MET A 121 5.19 -5.88 -3.08
C MET A 121 4.64 -6.61 -4.30
N THR A 122 5.39 -7.57 -4.85
CA THR A 122 4.95 -8.34 -6.03
C THR A 122 3.68 -9.13 -5.74
N ASN A 123 3.63 -9.81 -4.59
CA ASN A 123 2.47 -10.60 -4.15
C ASN A 123 1.24 -9.73 -3.90
N GLU A 124 1.41 -8.56 -3.29
CA GLU A 124 0.34 -7.58 -3.08
C GLU A 124 -0.26 -7.13 -4.41
N LEU A 125 0.59 -6.71 -5.36
CA LEU A 125 0.14 -6.29 -6.69
C LEU A 125 -0.53 -7.43 -7.46
N ASP A 126 -0.02 -8.66 -7.34
CA ASP A 126 -0.62 -9.82 -8.01
C ASP A 126 -1.99 -10.17 -7.43
N ALA A 127 -2.18 -10.04 -6.11
CA ALA A 127 -3.46 -10.24 -5.46
C ALA A 127 -4.49 -9.17 -5.87
N LEU A 128 -4.10 -7.90 -5.91
CA LEU A 128 -4.96 -6.81 -6.39
C LEU A 128 -5.37 -7.01 -7.85
N ARG A 129 -4.40 -7.39 -8.71
CA ARG A 129 -4.66 -7.72 -10.12
C ARG A 129 -5.68 -8.85 -10.25
N ALA A 130 -5.51 -9.93 -9.49
CA ALA A 130 -6.42 -11.08 -9.55
C ALA A 130 -7.86 -10.69 -9.18
N ARG A 131 -8.04 -9.80 -8.19
CA ARG A 131 -9.37 -9.32 -7.78
C ARG A 131 -10.01 -8.41 -8.81
N LEU A 132 -9.22 -7.50 -9.41
CA LEU A 132 -9.70 -6.64 -10.49
C LEU A 132 -10.11 -7.47 -11.73
N LEU A 133 -9.33 -8.49 -12.08
CA LEU A 133 -9.69 -9.41 -13.16
C LEU A 133 -11.00 -10.16 -12.88
N ALA A 134 -11.27 -10.51 -11.61
CA ALA A 134 -12.47 -11.26 -11.23
C ALA A 134 -13.77 -10.44 -11.35
N VAL A 135 -13.69 -9.10 -11.33
CA VAL A 135 -14.88 -8.22 -11.43
C VAL A 135 -15.09 -7.63 -12.83
N LEU A 136 -14.12 -7.81 -13.74
CA LEU A 136 -14.23 -7.30 -15.11
C LEU A 136 -14.96 -8.29 -16.03
N PRO A 137 -15.88 -7.82 -16.90
CA PRO A 137 -16.56 -8.66 -17.87
C PRO A 137 -15.65 -8.95 -19.08
N LEU A 138 -14.83 -10.00 -18.98
CA LEU A 138 -13.88 -10.39 -20.03
C LEU A 138 -14.48 -11.46 -20.95
N ALA A 139 -14.36 -11.26 -22.27
CA ALA A 139 -15.03 -12.08 -23.28
C ALA A 139 -14.32 -13.42 -23.57
N ASP A 140 -12.99 -13.43 -23.54
CA ASP A 140 -12.15 -14.60 -23.83
C ASP A 140 -10.77 -14.54 -23.15
N GLU A 141 -9.98 -15.60 -23.31
CA GLU A 141 -8.64 -15.73 -22.72
C GLU A 141 -7.66 -14.68 -23.25
N THR A 142 -7.78 -14.27 -24.52
CA THR A 142 -6.90 -13.26 -25.11
C THR A 142 -7.16 -11.87 -24.50
N ALA A 143 -8.44 -11.52 -24.30
CA ALA A 143 -8.83 -10.33 -23.56
C ALA A 143 -8.35 -10.41 -22.11
N HIS A 144 -8.44 -11.58 -21.47
CA HIS A 144 -7.93 -11.80 -20.12
C HIS A 144 -6.44 -11.50 -20.02
N GLU A 145 -5.60 -12.09 -20.87
CA GLU A 145 -4.15 -11.88 -20.86
C GLU A 145 -3.79 -10.41 -21.10
N ALA A 146 -4.43 -9.77 -22.09
CA ALA A 146 -4.20 -8.37 -22.42
C ALA A 146 -4.56 -7.44 -21.24
N VAL A 147 -5.74 -7.63 -20.65
CA VAL A 147 -6.20 -6.87 -19.48
C VAL A 147 -5.32 -7.13 -18.26
N SER A 148 -4.90 -8.38 -18.03
CA SER A 148 -3.98 -8.75 -16.94
C SER A 148 -2.65 -7.98 -17.03
N GLY A 149 -2.09 -7.87 -18.24
CA GLY A 149 -0.88 -7.08 -18.51
C GLY A 149 -1.07 -5.58 -18.27
N VAL A 150 -2.20 -5.01 -18.70
CA VAL A 150 -2.58 -3.61 -18.44
C VAL A 150 -2.71 -3.35 -16.94
N LEU A 151 -3.46 -4.19 -16.22
CA LEU A 151 -3.67 -4.03 -14.78
C LEU A 151 -2.36 -4.14 -13.99
N LYS A 152 -1.49 -5.10 -14.32
CA LYS A 152 -0.17 -5.20 -13.68
C LYS A 152 0.64 -3.93 -13.88
N SER A 153 0.67 -3.41 -15.11
CA SER A 153 1.42 -2.19 -15.46
C SER A 153 0.85 -0.97 -14.75
N TRP A 154 -0.48 -0.86 -14.71
CA TRP A 154 -1.19 0.22 -14.02
C TRP A 154 -0.93 0.20 -12.51
N LEU A 155 -0.97 -0.97 -11.86
CA LEU A 155 -0.68 -1.09 -10.43
C LEU A 155 0.74 -0.62 -10.07
N VAL A 156 1.73 -0.94 -10.91
CA VAL A 156 3.10 -0.42 -10.76
C VAL A 156 3.13 1.10 -10.98
N PHE A 157 2.42 1.60 -12.00
CA PHE A 157 2.29 3.05 -12.24
C PHE A 157 1.70 3.79 -11.03
N VAL A 158 0.61 3.29 -10.45
CA VAL A 158 -0.01 3.86 -9.24
C VAL A 158 1.00 3.90 -8.09
N GLN A 159 1.70 2.79 -7.84
CA GLN A 159 2.68 2.70 -6.77
C GLN A 159 3.80 3.75 -6.93
N VAL A 160 4.40 3.85 -8.11
CA VAL A 160 5.47 4.82 -8.40
C VAL A 160 4.95 6.25 -8.22
N LEU A 161 3.78 6.55 -8.80
CA LEU A 161 3.20 7.89 -8.75
C LEU A 161 2.85 8.31 -7.32
N CYS A 162 2.28 7.41 -6.51
CA CYS A 162 2.00 7.65 -5.10
C CYS A 162 3.29 7.89 -4.28
N VAL A 163 4.36 7.13 -4.54
CA VAL A 163 5.66 7.29 -3.85
C VAL A 163 6.31 8.64 -4.18
N ASP A 164 6.26 9.07 -5.44
CA ASP A 164 6.75 10.38 -5.85
C ASP A 164 5.89 11.51 -5.25
N TRP A 165 4.56 11.35 -5.27
CA TRP A 165 3.64 12.30 -4.64
C TRP A 165 3.89 12.46 -3.13
N LEU A 166 4.17 11.38 -2.40
CA LEU A 166 4.54 11.45 -0.98
C LEU A 166 5.81 12.26 -0.72
N THR A 167 6.66 12.44 -1.72
CA THR A 167 7.93 13.14 -1.60
C THR A 167 7.77 14.63 -1.89
N ASP A 168 7.15 14.94 -3.02
CA ASP A 168 7.19 16.29 -3.59
C ASP A 168 5.83 16.99 -3.60
N ALA A 169 4.73 16.26 -3.34
CA ALA A 169 3.35 16.77 -3.32
C ALA A 169 2.99 17.65 -4.53
N THR A 170 3.40 17.22 -5.73
CA THR A 170 3.28 17.98 -6.99
C THR A 170 1.85 18.24 -7.44
N CYS A 171 0.87 17.54 -6.88
CA CYS A 171 -0.55 17.67 -7.18
C CYS A 171 -1.42 17.40 -5.94
N THR A 172 -2.71 17.76 -6.02
CA THR A 172 -3.69 17.39 -4.99
C THR A 172 -3.92 15.88 -4.97
N ARG A 173 -4.39 15.36 -3.83
CA ARG A 173 -4.83 13.95 -3.72
C ARG A 173 -5.88 13.59 -4.78
N THR A 174 -6.84 14.51 -5.02
CA THR A 174 -7.88 14.32 -6.03
C THR A 174 -7.29 14.21 -7.42
N GLN A 175 -6.37 15.11 -7.80
CA GLN A 175 -5.67 15.04 -9.09
C GLN A 175 -4.88 13.73 -9.24
N LEU A 176 -4.17 13.30 -8.20
CA LEU A 176 -3.45 12.03 -8.20
C LEU A 176 -4.40 10.85 -8.49
N ARG A 177 -5.52 10.78 -7.75
CA ARG A 177 -6.55 9.75 -7.93
C ARG A 177 -7.14 9.78 -9.34
N ASP A 178 -7.48 10.96 -9.84
CA ASP A 178 -8.08 11.13 -11.17
C ASP A 178 -7.11 10.72 -12.28
N VAL A 179 -5.81 11.01 -12.12
CA VAL A 179 -4.74 10.53 -13.03
C VAL A 179 -4.64 9.00 -13.00
N CYS A 180 -4.66 8.39 -11.82
CA CYS A 180 -4.64 6.93 -11.68
C CYS A 180 -5.85 6.27 -12.36
N ILE A 181 -7.05 6.77 -12.13
CA ILE A 181 -8.29 6.22 -12.71
C ILE A 181 -8.35 6.47 -14.22
N GLY A 182 -8.06 7.70 -14.66
CA GLY A 182 -8.03 8.04 -16.08
C GLY A 182 -7.04 7.19 -16.86
N GLY A 183 -5.87 6.90 -16.27
CA GLY A 183 -4.85 6.04 -16.87
C GLY A 183 -5.35 4.61 -17.13
N VAL A 184 -5.96 3.95 -16.13
CA VAL A 184 -6.47 2.57 -16.33
C VAL A 184 -7.67 2.54 -17.27
N LEU A 185 -8.62 3.47 -17.14
CA LEU A 185 -9.79 3.50 -18.03
C LEU A 185 -9.38 3.73 -19.49
N GLY A 186 -8.41 4.63 -19.72
CA GLY A 186 -7.85 4.85 -21.05
C GLY A 186 -7.17 3.61 -21.64
N ALA A 187 -6.46 2.84 -20.82
CA ALA A 187 -5.77 1.62 -21.24
C ALA A 187 -6.71 0.42 -21.43
N LEU A 188 -7.82 0.35 -20.68
CA LEU A 188 -8.79 -0.75 -20.78
C LEU A 188 -9.78 -0.60 -21.93
N ARG A 189 -10.20 0.62 -22.27
CA ARG A 189 -11.23 0.88 -23.31
C ARG A 189 -10.97 0.19 -24.66
N PRO A 190 -9.73 0.13 -25.20
CA PRO A 190 -9.47 -0.56 -26.47
C PRO A 190 -9.59 -2.09 -26.37
N LEU A 191 -9.62 -2.65 -25.16
CA LEU A 191 -9.59 -4.09 -24.88
C LEU A 191 -10.94 -4.64 -24.43
N LEU A 192 -11.91 -3.78 -24.09
CA LEU A 192 -13.22 -4.15 -23.59
C LEU A 192 -14.29 -3.92 -24.66
N THR A 193 -15.31 -4.78 -24.68
CA THR A 193 -16.45 -4.67 -25.60
C THR A 193 -17.40 -3.53 -25.22
N GLU A 194 -17.47 -3.18 -23.94
CA GLU A 194 -18.28 -2.10 -23.38
C GLU A 194 -17.38 -1.10 -22.66
N ASP A 195 -17.71 0.20 -22.74
CA ASP A 195 -16.96 1.23 -21.99
C ASP A 195 -17.24 1.03 -20.49
N PRO A 196 -16.21 0.70 -19.67
CA PRO A 196 -16.43 0.42 -18.26
C PRO A 196 -16.77 1.68 -17.44
N ALA A 197 -16.68 2.87 -18.04
CA ALA A 197 -16.90 4.14 -17.37
C ALA A 197 -17.37 5.23 -18.36
N PRO A 198 -18.62 5.13 -18.87
CA PRO A 198 -19.14 6.07 -19.86
C PRO A 198 -19.27 7.50 -19.31
N ASP A 199 -19.58 7.63 -18.02
CA ASP A 199 -19.79 8.90 -17.32
C ASP A 199 -18.50 9.51 -16.74
N TRP A 200 -17.36 8.81 -16.83
CA TRP A 200 -16.10 9.33 -16.31
C TRP A 200 -15.60 10.50 -17.18
N PRO A 201 -15.32 11.67 -16.58
CA PRO A 201 -14.96 12.86 -17.34
C PRO A 201 -13.70 12.62 -18.18
N ARG A 202 -13.81 12.97 -19.48
CA ARG A 202 -12.70 12.84 -20.44
C ARG A 202 -11.77 14.06 -20.45
N GLN A 203 -12.03 15.06 -19.59
CA GLN A 203 -11.25 16.30 -19.50
C GLN A 203 -10.49 16.36 -18.16
N PRO A 204 -9.29 16.99 -18.13
CA PRO A 204 -8.50 17.09 -16.91
C PRO A 204 -9.29 17.86 -15.82
N PRO A 205 -9.16 17.47 -14.54
CA PRO A 205 -9.77 18.22 -13.45
C PRO A 205 -9.27 19.66 -13.51
N GLY A 206 -10.21 20.61 -13.49
CA GLY A 206 -9.88 22.04 -13.41
C GLY A 206 -8.92 22.29 -12.24
N ALA A 207 -7.95 23.19 -12.44
CA ALA A 207 -6.87 23.48 -11.50
C ALA A 207 -7.39 23.85 -10.09
N GLY A 208 -7.65 22.85 -9.25
CA GLY A 208 -7.86 23.01 -7.82
C GLY A 208 -6.51 23.27 -7.15
N ALA A 209 -6.45 24.29 -6.30
CA ALA A 209 -5.24 24.64 -5.57
C ALA A 209 -4.76 23.45 -4.72
N PRO A 210 -3.44 23.20 -4.63
CA PRO A 210 -2.89 22.18 -3.74
C PRO A 210 -3.34 22.41 -2.30
N ASP A 211 -3.74 21.34 -1.60
CA ASP A 211 -4.01 21.40 -0.17
C ASP A 211 -2.74 21.85 0.56
N PRO A 212 -2.83 22.79 1.52
CA PRO A 212 -1.66 23.25 2.25
C PRO A 212 -1.04 22.10 3.05
N PRO A 213 0.29 21.97 3.08
CA PRO A 213 0.96 20.95 3.88
C PRO A 213 0.58 21.16 5.35
N ARG A 214 0.04 20.11 5.99
CA ARG A 214 -0.17 20.11 7.44
C ARG A 214 1.20 20.15 8.12
N HIS A 215 1.65 21.35 8.45
CA HIS A 215 2.79 21.56 9.32
C HIS A 215 2.41 21.07 10.73
N HIS A 216 2.94 19.93 11.14
CA HIS A 216 3.03 19.59 12.55
C HIS A 216 4.13 20.46 13.16
N ALA A 217 3.71 21.37 14.04
CA ALA A 217 4.56 22.12 14.96
C ALA A 217 5.10 21.22 16.07
#